data_AF-A0A2I4CNJ5-F1
#
_entry.id   AF-A0A2I4CNJ5-F1
#
_cell.length_a   1.000
_cell.length_b   1.000
_cell.length_c   1.000
_cell.angle_alpha   90.00
_cell.angle_beta   90.00
_cell.angle_gamma   90.00
#
_symmetry.space_group_name_H-M   'P 1'
#
loop_
_entity.id
_entity.type
_entity.pdbx_description
1 polymer ?
#
loop_
_entity_poly.entity_id
_entity_poly.type
_entity_poly.pdbx_seq_one_letter_code
_entity_poly.pdbx_strand_id
1 'polypeptide(L)'
;MAFMVKHVVGGQLKNLTGGLTEEKPEGEKSDAAAQGMTQEEFEQYQQQLEEEKREREAHFAQKKAERATVRTHFREKYRLPKNEVDETQIQQAGDDVVLPTELAKMIAEDNQ
;
A
#
# COMPACT_ATOMS: atom_id res chain seq x y z
N MET A 1 -28.29 -1.44 -10.38
CA MET A 1 -27.88 -1.95 -11.70
C MET A 1 -26.41 -2.31 -11.61
N ALA A 2 -26.05 -3.58 -11.85
CA ALA A 2 -24.67 -4.04 -11.78
C ALA A 2 -23.96 -3.78 -13.11
N PHE A 3 -22.90 -2.98 -13.10
CA PHE A 3 -22.01 -2.78 -14.24
C PHE A 3 -20.66 -3.42 -13.92
N MET A 4 -20.56 -4.73 -14.18
CA MET A 4 -19.27 -5.41 -14.25
C MET A 4 -18.67 -5.13 -15.64
N VAL A 5 -17.65 -4.27 -15.70
CA VAL A 5 -16.78 -4.18 -16.88
C VAL A 5 -15.40 -4.67 -16.51
N LYS A 6 -15.19 -5.95 -16.82
CA LYS A 6 -13.93 -6.68 -16.78
C LYS A 6 -12.95 -6.07 -17.80
N HIS A 7 -11.99 -5.27 -17.34
CA HIS A 7 -10.80 -4.92 -18.12
C HIS A 7 -9.59 -5.69 -17.59
N VAL A 8 -9.44 -6.92 -18.07
CA VAL A 8 -8.16 -7.63 -18.05
C VAL A 8 -7.98 -8.18 -19.46
N VAL A 9 -7.08 -7.56 -20.23
CA VAL A 9 -6.30 -8.10 -21.36
C VAL A 9 -5.66 -6.92 -22.11
N GLY A 10 -4.33 -6.91 -22.25
CA GLY A 10 -3.69 -6.33 -23.45
C GLY A 10 -2.69 -5.17 -23.32
N GLY A 11 -2.13 -4.87 -22.14
CA GLY A 11 -1.26 -3.70 -21.96
C GLY A 11 0.26 -3.88 -22.14
N GLN A 12 0.77 -5.04 -22.55
CA GLN A 12 2.23 -5.28 -22.67
C GLN A 12 2.63 -5.77 -24.07
N LEU A 13 2.48 -4.94 -25.10
CA LEU A 13 3.09 -5.22 -26.43
C LEU A 13 3.44 -3.98 -27.26
N LYS A 14 3.43 -2.75 -26.68
CA LYS A 14 3.68 -1.52 -27.47
C LYS A 14 5.14 -1.02 -27.52
N ASN A 15 6.06 -1.64 -26.78
CA ASN A 15 7.44 -1.12 -26.68
C ASN A 15 8.47 -1.92 -27.53
N LEU A 16 8.05 -2.66 -28.56
CA LEU A 16 8.90 -3.64 -29.26
C LEU A 16 9.00 -3.49 -30.79
N THR A 17 8.72 -2.31 -31.34
CA THR A 17 9.13 -1.92 -32.70
C THR A 17 9.20 -0.38 -32.71
N GLY A 18 10.22 0.35 -33.16
CA GLY A 18 11.19 0.05 -34.20
C GLY A 18 11.12 1.12 -35.30
N GLY A 19 11.44 2.39 -34.99
CA GLY A 19 11.92 3.40 -35.94
C GLY A 19 10.93 4.13 -36.87
N LEU A 20 11.20 5.44 -37.04
CA LEU A 20 10.81 6.38 -38.11
C LEU A 20 9.43 7.07 -38.06
N THR A 21 9.51 8.37 -37.75
CA THR A 21 8.73 9.49 -38.29
C THR A 21 7.22 9.48 -38.07
N GLU A 22 6.73 10.35 -37.17
CA GLU A 22 5.87 11.47 -37.54
C GLU A 22 5.53 12.34 -36.32
N GLU A 23 5.73 13.64 -36.54
CA GLU A 23 5.08 14.82 -35.98
C GLU A 23 4.41 14.73 -34.60
N LYS A 24 4.89 15.61 -33.69
CA LYS A 24 4.09 16.13 -32.58
C LYS A 24 2.77 16.70 -33.13
N PRO A 25 1.59 16.22 -32.72
CA PRO A 25 0.46 17.09 -32.56
C PRO A 25 0.59 17.75 -31.18
N GLU A 26 0.86 19.05 -31.17
CA GLU A 26 0.52 19.91 -30.05
C GLU A 26 -0.94 19.69 -29.66
N GLY A 27 -1.16 19.41 -28.39
CA GLY A 27 -2.49 19.18 -27.85
C GLY A 27 -2.42 18.23 -26.66
N GLU A 28 -1.64 18.58 -25.65
CA GLU A 28 -1.79 18.01 -24.30
C GLU A 28 -3.19 18.39 -23.80
N LYS A 29 -4.20 17.61 -24.21
CA LYS A 29 -5.47 17.55 -23.50
C LYS A 29 -5.09 17.13 -22.09
N SER A 30 -5.30 17.99 -21.11
CA SER A 30 -5.07 17.69 -19.69
C SER A 30 -5.63 16.31 -19.35
N ASP A 31 -4.95 15.52 -18.51
CA ASP A 31 -5.41 14.17 -18.12
C ASP A 31 -6.89 14.13 -17.70
N ALA A 32 -7.38 15.21 -17.08
CA ALA A 32 -8.79 15.46 -16.78
C ALA A 32 -9.73 15.40 -18.01
N ALA A 33 -9.33 16.05 -19.12
CA ALA A 33 -10.08 16.08 -20.37
C ALA A 33 -10.01 14.75 -21.13
N ALA A 34 -8.94 13.98 -20.95
CA ALA A 34 -8.80 12.63 -21.50
C ALA A 34 -9.73 11.61 -20.81
N GLN A 35 -10.06 11.85 -19.54
CA GLN A 35 -11.01 11.06 -18.76
C GLN A 35 -12.45 11.59 -18.80
N GLY A 36 -12.70 12.71 -19.49
CA GLY A 36 -14.03 13.30 -19.62
C GLY A 36 -14.56 13.95 -18.34
N MET A 37 -13.68 14.26 -17.38
CA MET A 37 -14.00 14.97 -16.14
C MET A 37 -13.73 16.47 -16.29
N THR A 38 -14.47 17.27 -15.53
CA THR A 38 -14.09 18.68 -15.31
C THR A 38 -12.80 18.75 -14.50
N GLN A 39 -12.04 19.84 -14.61
CA GLN A 39 -10.76 19.98 -13.89
C GLN A 39 -10.93 19.85 -12.37
N GLU A 40 -12.01 20.38 -11.82
CA GLU A 40 -12.34 20.29 -10.39
C GLU A 40 -12.67 18.86 -9.95
N GLU A 41 -13.41 18.09 -10.76
CA GLU A 41 -13.70 16.67 -10.48
C GLU A 41 -12.44 15.81 -10.50
N PHE A 42 -11.51 16.10 -11.41
CA PHE A 42 -10.24 15.39 -11.51
C PHE A 42 -9.34 15.64 -10.29
N GLU A 43 -9.26 16.88 -9.80
CA GLU A 43 -8.53 17.22 -8.58
C GLU A 43 -9.11 16.53 -7.35
N GLN A 44 -10.44 16.52 -7.21
CA GLN A 44 -11.12 15.80 -6.12
C GLN A 44 -10.86 14.29 -6.17
N TYR A 45 -10.88 13.71 -7.38
CA TYR A 45 -10.56 12.30 -7.56
C TYR A 45 -9.12 11.97 -7.14
N GLN A 46 -8.15 12.80 -7.49
CA GLN A 46 -6.76 12.64 -7.04
C GLN A 46 -6.65 12.71 -5.52
N GLN A 47 -7.31 13.70 -4.90
CA GLN A 47 -7.31 13.84 -3.45
C GLN A 47 -7.90 12.60 -2.75
N GLN A 48 -9.01 12.06 -3.26
CA GLN A 48 -9.60 10.82 -2.73
C GLN A 48 -8.66 9.63 -2.84
N LEU A 49 -7.96 9.48 -3.97
CA LEU A 49 -6.97 8.42 -4.13
C LEU A 49 -5.80 8.54 -3.14
N GLU A 50 -5.34 9.76 -2.90
CA GLU A 50 -4.28 10.03 -1.93
C GLU A 50 -4.73 9.76 -0.49
N GLU A 51 -5.97 10.11 -0.16
CA GLU A 51 -6.57 9.84 1.14
C GLU A 51 -6.73 8.34 1.38
N GLU A 52 -7.32 7.59 0.43
CA GLU A 52 -7.47 6.14 0.52
C GLU A 52 -6.09 5.45 0.64
N LYS A 53 -5.10 5.93 -0.12
CA LYS A 53 -3.72 5.43 -0.04
C LYS A 53 -3.14 5.64 1.35
N ARG A 54 -3.33 6.82 1.94
CA ARG A 54 -2.83 7.17 3.28
C ARG A 54 -3.47 6.30 4.35
N GLU A 55 -4.78 6.14 4.33
CA GLU A 55 -5.51 5.28 5.27
C GLU A 55 -5.04 3.83 5.18
N ARG A 56 -4.87 3.34 3.95
CA ARG A 56 -4.38 1.97 3.71
C ARG A 56 -2.95 1.79 4.21
N GLU A 57 -2.08 2.75 3.97
CA GLU A 57 -0.69 2.74 4.46
C GLU A 57 -0.63 2.76 5.99
N ALA A 58 -1.45 3.56 6.66
CA ALA A 58 -1.54 3.60 8.12
C ALA A 58 -1.98 2.24 8.70
N HIS A 59 -3.01 1.64 8.13
CA HIS A 59 -3.48 0.32 8.56
C HIS A 59 -2.45 -0.79 8.30
N PHE A 60 -1.71 -0.72 7.18
CA PHE A 60 -0.61 -1.65 6.94
C PHE A 60 0.57 -1.43 7.89
N ALA A 61 0.88 -0.20 8.26
CA ALA A 61 1.91 0.11 9.24
C ALA A 61 1.56 -0.52 10.59
N GLN A 62 0.32 -0.36 11.06
CA GLN A 62 -0.16 -0.98 12.29
C GLN A 62 -0.01 -2.52 12.26
N LYS A 63 -0.52 -3.18 11.22
CA LYS A 63 -0.40 -4.65 11.08
C LYS A 63 1.03 -5.15 10.99
N LYS A 64 1.93 -4.37 10.39
CA LYS A 64 3.36 -4.69 10.34
C LYS A 64 3.98 -4.60 11.74
N ALA A 65 3.64 -3.55 12.48
CA ALA A 65 4.09 -3.36 13.85
C ALA A 65 3.57 -4.47 14.78
N GLU A 66 2.31 -4.88 14.66
CA GLU A 66 1.72 -5.99 15.42
C GLU A 66 2.50 -7.29 15.16
N ARG A 67 2.75 -7.60 13.89
CA ARG A 67 3.53 -8.79 13.49
C ARG A 67 4.99 -8.69 13.95
N ALA A 68 5.59 -7.51 13.90
CA ALA A 68 6.94 -7.28 14.39
C ALA A 68 7.01 -7.55 15.91
N THR A 69 6.04 -7.06 16.68
CA THR A 69 5.96 -7.29 18.14
C THR A 69 5.89 -8.78 18.48
N VAL A 70 5.02 -9.54 17.81
CA VAL A 70 4.94 -11.01 18.00
C VAL A 70 6.28 -11.69 17.66
N ARG A 71 6.92 -11.29 16.57
CA ARG A 71 8.22 -11.86 16.17
C ARG A 71 9.35 -11.49 17.14
N THR A 72 9.35 -10.28 17.69
CA THR A 72 10.31 -9.84 18.71
C THR A 72 10.18 -10.67 19.97
N HIS A 73 8.94 -10.92 20.44
CA HIS A 73 8.68 -11.78 21.58
C HIS A 73 9.32 -13.17 21.44
N PHE A 74 9.08 -13.86 20.33
CA PHE A 74 9.66 -15.18 20.10
C PHE A 74 11.19 -15.15 19.95
N ARG A 75 11.74 -14.11 19.33
CA ARG A 75 13.20 -13.97 19.25
C ARG A 75 13.84 -13.86 20.62
N GLU A 76 13.25 -13.06 21.51
CA GLU A 76 13.74 -12.91 22.88
C GLU A 76 13.61 -14.23 23.66
N LYS A 77 12.46 -14.90 23.56
CA LYS A 77 12.23 -16.19 24.21
C LYS A 77 13.28 -17.24 23.82
N TYR A 78 13.58 -17.35 22.54
CA TYR A 78 14.54 -18.33 22.01
C TYR A 78 15.97 -17.80 21.92
N ARG A 79 16.26 -16.61 22.47
CA ARG A 79 17.58 -15.95 22.43
C ARG A 79 18.15 -15.83 21.02
N LEU A 80 17.30 -15.59 20.04
CA LEU A 80 17.67 -15.34 18.67
C LEU A 80 18.15 -13.89 18.50
N PRO A 81 19.02 -13.61 17.53
CA PRO A 81 19.43 -12.24 17.22
C PRO A 81 18.23 -11.34 16.91
N LYS A 82 18.31 -10.09 17.38
CA LYS A 82 17.32 -9.06 17.08
C LYS A 82 17.31 -8.72 15.59
N ASN A 83 16.19 -8.18 15.12
CA ASN A 83 16.01 -7.77 13.74
C ASN A 83 15.68 -6.28 13.69
N GLU A 84 16.58 -5.49 13.11
CA GLU A 84 16.44 -4.03 12.98
C GLU A 84 15.18 -3.63 12.20
N VAL A 85 14.75 -4.44 11.23
CA VAL A 85 13.52 -4.19 10.47
C VAL A 85 12.28 -4.29 11.36
N ASP A 86 12.32 -5.16 12.37
CA ASP A 86 11.17 -5.35 13.27
C ASP A 86 11.14 -4.23 14.31
N GLU A 87 12.31 -3.80 14.80
CA GLU A 87 12.43 -2.63 15.69
C GLU A 87 11.94 -1.35 15.01
N THR A 88 12.37 -1.10 13.76
CA THR A 88 11.91 0.08 13.00
C THR A 88 10.40 0.08 12.75
N GLN A 89 9.80 -1.08 12.47
CA GLN A 89 8.35 -1.20 12.28
C GLN A 89 7.56 -0.93 13.56
N ILE A 90 8.09 -1.31 14.72
CA ILE A 90 7.48 -1.03 16.03
C ILE A 90 7.59 0.47 16.35
N GLN A 91 8.78 1.07 16.15
CA GLN A 91 9.02 2.49 16.37
C GLN A 91 8.13 3.38 15.49
N GLN A 92 7.95 3.01 14.22
CA GLN A 92 7.07 3.75 13.29
C GLN A 92 5.61 3.79 13.75
N ALA A 93 5.16 2.81 14.53
CA ALA A 93 3.81 2.76 15.08
C ALA A 93 3.69 3.38 16.49
N GLY A 94 4.79 3.87 17.07
CA GLY A 94 4.79 4.61 18.35
C GLY A 94 5.18 3.79 19.58
N ASP A 95 6.00 2.74 19.42
CA ASP A 95 6.51 1.80 20.45
C ASP A 95 5.44 1.00 21.22
N ASP A 96 4.27 1.58 21.49
CA ASP A 96 3.14 0.96 22.20
C ASP A 96 2.14 0.35 21.21
N VAL A 97 2.58 -0.73 20.54
CA VAL A 97 1.75 -1.44 19.57
C VAL A 97 0.72 -2.31 20.29
N VAL A 98 -0.54 -1.88 20.29
CA VAL A 98 -1.65 -2.67 20.84
C VAL A 98 -1.90 -3.89 19.95
N LEU A 99 -1.62 -5.07 20.49
CA LEU A 99 -1.86 -6.33 19.80
C LEU A 99 -3.34 -6.71 19.77
N PRO A 100 -3.87 -7.19 18.64
CA PRO A 100 -5.17 -7.84 18.57
C PRO A 100 -5.30 -8.99 19.57
N THR A 101 -6.51 -9.22 20.10
CA THR A 101 -6.81 -10.18 21.17
C THR A 101 -6.21 -11.57 20.91
N GLU A 102 -6.32 -12.09 19.69
CA GLU A 102 -5.78 -13.40 19.32
C GLU A 102 -4.25 -13.43 19.36
N LEU A 103 -3.58 -12.37 18.88
CA LEU A 103 -2.11 -12.27 18.91
C LEU A 103 -1.58 -12.10 20.34
N ALA A 104 -2.26 -11.28 21.13
CA ALA A 104 -1.94 -11.09 22.54
C ALA A 104 -2.10 -12.41 23.32
N LYS A 105 -3.17 -13.17 23.03
CA LYS A 105 -3.42 -14.48 23.64
C LYS A 105 -2.33 -15.49 23.30
N MET A 106 -1.87 -15.55 22.04
CA MET A 106 -0.76 -16.43 21.67
C MET A 106 0.52 -16.13 22.46
N ILE A 107 0.86 -14.86 22.67
CA ILE A 107 2.00 -14.46 23.51
C ILE A 107 1.77 -14.85 24.97
N ALA A 108 0.56 -14.62 25.50
CA ALA A 108 0.25 -14.93 26.89
C ALA A 108 0.30 -16.44 27.19
N GLU A 109 -0.23 -17.27 26.29
CA GLU A 109 -0.18 -18.74 26.41
C GLU A 109 1.24 -19.27 26.26
N ASP A 110 2.07 -18.67 25.39
CA ASP A 110 3.46 -19.08 25.20
C ASP A 110 4.36 -18.75 26.39
N ASN A 111 3.97 -17.79 27.24
CA ASN A 111 4.69 -17.45 28.47
C ASN A 111 4.33 -18.31 29.69
N GLN A 112 3.35 -19.21 29.57
CA GLN A 112 3.00 -20.20 30.61
C GLN A 112 3.91 -21.43 30.52
#